data_AF-A0A069DCS5-F1
#
_entry.id   AF-A0A069DCS5-F1
#
_cell.length_a   1.000
_cell.length_b   1.000
_cell.length_c   1.000
_cell.angle_alpha   90.00
_cell.angle_beta   90.00
_cell.angle_gamma   90.00
#
_symmetry.space_group_name_H-M   'P 1'
#
loop_
_entity.id
_entity.type
_entity.pdbx_description
1 polymer ?
#
loop_
_entity_poly.entity_id
_entity_poly.type
_entity_poly.pdbx_seq_one_letter_code
_entity_poly.pdbx_strand_id
1 'polypeptide(L)'
;MNGIVVKATRDNVTGTYKGYSLSGITLVSPTVLNISYYDDYAFMGTNGIPASTDANFKYDAETGYHTRYTASAKTFLTGTLTAKLEASSTPSYLCSVMYYDNRGRVIQTKSQNHLSGGIEKEYVAYNFTGQPTGRKHVHSATGKATQTELYTYAYDHAGRLTTVKHKLNTGTEVTLAENTYDELGRLKTNKKMGNPL
;
A
#
# COMPACT_ATOMS: atom_id res chain seq x y z
N MET A 1 -11.00 -26.07 -31.47
CA MET A 1 -10.08 -24.93 -31.21
C MET A 1 -8.91 -25.47 -30.39
N ASN A 2 -7.69 -25.48 -30.92
CA ASN A 2 -6.51 -25.78 -30.13
C ASN A 2 -6.12 -24.51 -29.36
N GLY A 3 -6.34 -24.51 -28.05
CA GLY A 3 -5.90 -23.40 -27.20
C GLY A 3 -4.38 -23.43 -27.01
N ILE A 4 -3.72 -22.28 -27.15
CA ILE A 4 -2.34 -22.12 -26.71
C ILE A 4 -2.39 -21.82 -25.21
N VAL A 5 -1.73 -22.67 -24.42
CA VAL A 5 -1.56 -22.43 -22.98
C VAL A 5 -0.33 -21.54 -22.80
N VAL A 6 -0.55 -20.31 -22.34
CA VAL A 6 0.53 -19.41 -21.93
C VAL A 6 0.69 -19.51 -20.41
N LYS A 7 1.92 -19.75 -19.95
CA LYS A 7 2.24 -19.83 -18.52
C LYS A 7 3.33 -18.84 -18.16
N ALA A 8 3.13 -18.11 -17.07
CA ALA A 8 4.16 -17.32 -16.41
C ALA A 8 4.53 -18.01 -15.10
N THR A 9 5.81 -18.27 -14.86
CA THR A 9 6.30 -18.89 -13.62
C THR A 9 7.28 -17.95 -12.95
N ARG A 10 7.09 -17.67 -11.66
CA ARG A 10 8.02 -16.84 -10.88
C ARG A 10 9.32 -17.63 -10.66
N ASP A 11 10.45 -17.06 -11.06
CA ASP A 11 11.78 -17.65 -10.91
C ASP A 11 12.77 -16.72 -10.19
N ASN A 12 12.37 -15.47 -9.91
CA ASN A 12 13.20 -14.43 -9.27
C ASN A 12 14.50 -14.10 -10.02
N VAL A 13 14.62 -14.51 -11.28
CA VAL A 13 15.79 -14.20 -12.11
C VAL A 13 15.68 -12.76 -12.63
N THR A 14 16.80 -12.04 -12.65
CA THR A 14 16.82 -10.71 -13.27
C THR A 14 16.72 -10.84 -14.79
N GLY A 15 15.75 -10.16 -15.41
CA GLY A 15 15.52 -10.30 -16.84
C GLY A 15 14.36 -9.46 -17.37
N THR A 16 14.01 -9.68 -18.64
CA THR A 16 12.98 -8.93 -19.37
C THR A 16 11.61 -8.97 -18.66
N TYR A 17 11.23 -10.13 -18.15
CA TYR A 17 9.95 -10.36 -17.47
C TYR A 17 10.01 -10.15 -15.95
N LYS A 18 11.10 -9.55 -15.46
CA LYS A 18 11.32 -9.13 -14.08
C LYS A 18 11.01 -10.22 -13.03
N GLY A 19 11.76 -11.32 -13.06
CA GLY A 19 11.58 -12.41 -12.09
C GLY A 19 10.51 -13.44 -12.45
N TYR A 20 10.05 -13.41 -13.70
CA TYR A 20 9.19 -14.42 -14.30
C TYR A 20 9.81 -15.03 -15.56
N SER A 21 9.41 -16.25 -15.88
CA SER A 21 9.65 -16.89 -17.17
C SER A 21 8.32 -17.22 -17.84
N LEU A 22 8.24 -17.00 -19.15
CA LEU A 22 7.08 -17.33 -19.98
C LEU A 22 7.31 -18.64 -20.73
N SER A 23 6.29 -19.47 -20.83
CA SER A 23 6.25 -20.62 -21.73
C SER A 23 4.94 -20.67 -22.52
N GLY A 24 4.98 -21.31 -23.69
CA GLY A 24 3.85 -21.40 -24.63
C GLY A 24 3.72 -20.22 -25.60
N ILE A 25 4.53 -19.16 -25.44
CA ILE A 25 4.62 -18.05 -26.39
C ILE A 25 6.04 -17.48 -26.44
N THR A 26 6.41 -16.92 -27.59
CA THR A 26 7.62 -16.10 -27.75
C THR A 26 7.19 -14.68 -28.08
N LEU A 27 7.57 -13.73 -27.23
CA LEU A 27 7.31 -12.32 -27.45
C LEU A 27 8.54 -11.66 -28.08
N VAL A 28 8.32 -10.79 -29.06
CA VAL A 28 9.39 -10.01 -29.70
C VAL A 28 9.41 -8.62 -29.07
N SER A 29 10.51 -8.28 -28.40
CA SER A 29 10.71 -7.00 -27.71
C SER A 29 9.54 -6.56 -26.80
N PRO A 30 9.06 -7.42 -25.87
CA PRO A 30 7.94 -7.07 -25.02
C PRO A 30 8.30 -6.00 -24.00
N THR A 31 7.36 -5.10 -23.77
CA THR A 31 7.38 -4.17 -22.64
C THR A 31 6.40 -4.66 -21.57
N VAL A 32 6.91 -4.96 -20.38
CA VAL A 32 6.05 -5.35 -19.27
C VAL A 32 5.40 -4.11 -18.67
N LEU A 33 4.08 -4.10 -18.58
CA LEU A 33 3.33 -2.93 -18.07
C LEU A 33 3.01 -3.03 -16.58
N ASN A 34 2.72 -4.23 -16.10
CA ASN A 34 2.43 -4.48 -14.70
C ASN A 34 2.89 -5.88 -14.30
N ILE A 35 3.34 -5.99 -13.05
CA ILE A 35 3.77 -7.23 -12.42
C ILE A 35 3.26 -7.23 -11.00
N SER A 36 2.79 -8.39 -10.57
CA SER A 36 2.40 -8.67 -9.19
C SER A 36 3.29 -9.76 -8.64
N TYR A 37 3.89 -9.53 -7.48
CA TYR A 37 4.69 -10.51 -6.75
C TYR A 37 3.88 -10.97 -5.54
N TYR A 38 3.76 -12.29 -5.39
CA TYR A 38 3.02 -12.92 -4.31
C TYR A 38 3.94 -13.73 -3.41
N ASP A 39 3.44 -14.11 -2.24
CA ASP A 39 3.99 -15.12 -1.32
C ASP A 39 5.19 -14.72 -0.45
N ASP A 40 6.12 -13.91 -0.96
CA ASP A 40 7.34 -13.53 -0.25
C ASP A 40 7.95 -12.21 -0.76
N TYR A 41 9.08 -11.80 -0.18
CA TYR A 41 9.78 -10.56 -0.50
C TYR A 41 11.10 -10.79 -1.27
N ALA A 42 11.32 -11.99 -1.83
CA ALA A 42 12.57 -12.32 -2.53
C ALA A 42 12.78 -11.54 -3.84
N PHE A 43 11.74 -10.88 -4.35
CA PHE A 43 11.82 -10.01 -5.52
C PHE A 43 12.56 -8.69 -5.23
N MET A 44 12.62 -8.26 -3.97
CA MET A 44 13.26 -7.00 -3.56
C MET A 44 14.77 -7.05 -3.83
N GLY A 45 15.32 -5.96 -4.38
CA GLY A 45 16.74 -5.85 -4.74
C GLY A 45 17.11 -6.41 -6.12
N THR A 46 16.13 -6.94 -6.87
CA THR A 46 16.33 -7.41 -8.24
C THR A 46 15.52 -6.56 -9.22
N ASN A 47 15.83 -6.62 -10.52
CA ASN A 47 14.97 -6.04 -11.56
C ASN A 47 14.66 -4.53 -11.43
N GLY A 48 15.55 -3.77 -10.78
CA GLY A 48 15.36 -2.34 -10.51
C GLY A 48 14.43 -2.04 -9.32
N ILE A 49 14.07 -3.08 -8.55
CA ILE A 49 13.25 -2.98 -7.35
C ILE A 49 14.15 -2.67 -6.16
N PRO A 50 13.77 -1.71 -5.28
CA PRO A 50 14.49 -1.40 -4.06
C PRO A 50 14.79 -2.65 -3.22
N ALA A 51 15.98 -2.68 -2.62
CA ALA A 51 16.41 -3.78 -1.76
C ALA A 51 15.61 -3.82 -0.46
N SER A 52 15.54 -4.99 0.18
CA SER A 52 14.91 -5.15 1.51
C SER A 52 15.61 -4.36 2.63
N THR A 53 16.81 -3.84 2.37
CA THR A 53 17.58 -2.94 3.24
C THR A 53 17.36 -1.46 2.96
N ASP A 54 16.68 -1.11 1.86
CA ASP A 54 16.41 0.28 1.48
C ASP A 54 15.52 0.96 2.54
N ALA A 55 15.94 2.11 3.06
CA ALA A 55 15.23 2.81 4.14
C ALA A 55 13.82 3.29 3.77
N ASN A 56 13.49 3.37 2.47
CA ASN A 56 12.17 3.75 1.99
C ASN A 56 11.24 2.55 1.78
N PHE A 57 11.78 1.36 1.58
CA PHE A 57 11.01 0.16 1.23
C PHE A 57 11.07 -0.96 2.25
N LYS A 58 12.08 -0.98 3.12
CA LYS A 58 12.17 -1.95 4.23
C LYS A 58 10.98 -1.78 5.15
N TYR A 59 10.58 -2.88 5.79
CA TYR A 59 9.66 -2.82 6.91
C TYR A 59 10.31 -2.03 8.07
N ASP A 60 9.55 -1.10 8.64
CA ASP A 60 9.97 -0.26 9.76
C ASP A 60 8.86 -0.22 10.81
N ALA A 61 9.09 -0.81 11.99
CA ALA A 61 8.11 -0.78 13.07
C ALA A 61 7.84 0.67 13.49
N GLU A 62 6.57 1.05 13.56
CA GLU A 62 6.11 2.39 13.93
C GLU A 62 5.24 2.29 15.19
N THR A 63 5.56 3.10 16.20
CA THR A 63 4.81 3.13 17.46
C THR A 63 3.35 3.49 17.23
N GLY A 64 2.45 2.71 17.83
CA GLY A 64 1.00 2.91 17.68
C GLY A 64 0.38 2.21 16.47
N TYR A 65 1.18 1.54 15.64
CA TYR A 65 0.73 0.78 14.46
C TYR A 65 0.97 -0.71 14.61
N HIS A 66 0.26 -1.52 13.83
CA HIS A 66 0.43 -2.97 13.87
C HIS A 66 1.80 -3.40 13.32
N THR A 67 2.27 -4.55 13.81
CA THR A 67 3.58 -5.10 13.47
C THR A 67 3.49 -6.24 12.46
N ARG A 68 4.53 -6.36 11.65
CA ARG A 68 4.59 -7.38 10.59
C ARG A 68 4.64 -8.78 11.16
N TYR A 69 3.85 -9.66 10.58
CA TYR A 69 4.01 -11.09 10.75
C TYR A 69 5.13 -11.61 9.84
N THR A 70 6.16 -12.18 10.47
CA THR A 70 7.40 -12.56 9.78
C THR A 70 7.43 -14.02 9.35
N ALA A 71 6.53 -14.87 9.86
CA ALA A 71 6.56 -16.30 9.56
C ALA A 71 6.15 -16.63 8.13
N SER A 72 5.20 -15.87 7.56
CA SER A 72 4.76 -16.10 6.17
C SER A 72 4.02 -14.90 5.60
N ALA A 73 4.17 -14.69 4.29
CA ALA A 73 3.30 -13.84 3.46
C ALA A 73 2.67 -14.64 2.30
N LYS A 74 2.65 -15.99 2.41
CA LYS A 74 2.07 -16.87 1.39
C LYS A 74 0.65 -16.46 1.06
N THR A 75 0.29 -16.58 -0.21
CA THR A 75 -0.98 -16.19 -0.84
C THR A 75 -1.24 -14.68 -0.95
N PHE A 76 -0.45 -13.83 -0.31
CA PHE A 76 -0.64 -12.38 -0.36
C PHE A 76 0.20 -11.72 -1.44
N LEU A 77 -0.32 -10.63 -1.99
CA LEU A 77 0.39 -9.75 -2.91
C LEU A 77 1.43 -8.95 -2.11
N THR A 78 2.70 -9.29 -2.23
CA THR A 78 3.78 -8.66 -1.45
C THR A 78 4.41 -7.46 -2.15
N GLY A 79 4.24 -7.34 -3.46
CA GLY A 79 4.63 -6.14 -4.18
C GLY A 79 4.12 -6.07 -5.61
N THR A 80 4.25 -4.89 -6.20
CA THR A 80 3.89 -4.64 -7.60
C THR A 80 4.95 -3.79 -8.28
N LEU A 81 5.09 -3.98 -9.58
CA LEU A 81 5.90 -3.11 -10.43
C LEU A 81 5.05 -2.63 -11.60
N THR A 82 4.85 -1.32 -11.71
CA THR A 82 3.98 -0.71 -12.73
C THR A 82 4.80 0.21 -13.63
N ALA A 83 4.75 -0.01 -14.93
CA ALA A 83 5.44 0.81 -15.92
C ALA A 83 4.84 2.23 -15.95
N LYS A 84 5.71 3.23 -15.97
CA LYS A 84 5.36 4.59 -16.34
C LYS A 84 5.35 4.69 -17.87
N LEU A 85 4.20 5.02 -18.43
CA LEU A 85 4.07 5.29 -19.85
C LEU A 85 4.60 6.70 -20.14
N GLU A 86 5.88 6.75 -20.51
CA GLU A 86 6.59 7.98 -20.86
C GLU A 86 6.95 7.94 -22.36
N ALA A 87 7.36 9.07 -22.95
CA ALA A 87 7.76 9.13 -24.36
C ALA A 87 9.03 8.30 -24.72
N SER A 88 9.68 7.68 -23.72
CA SER A 88 10.84 6.81 -23.88
C SER A 88 10.44 5.42 -24.39
N SER A 89 11.27 4.82 -25.24
CA SER A 89 11.10 3.43 -25.71
C SER A 89 11.27 2.39 -24.60
N THR A 90 11.91 2.76 -23.49
CA THR A 90 12.02 1.92 -22.29
C THR A 90 11.31 2.62 -21.13
N PRO A 91 10.23 2.03 -20.57
CA PRO A 91 9.55 2.64 -19.45
C PRO A 91 10.39 2.52 -18.18
N SER A 92 10.31 3.56 -17.34
CA SER A 92 10.66 3.45 -15.92
C SER A 92 9.50 2.80 -15.16
N TYR A 93 9.74 2.36 -13.92
CA TYR A 93 8.72 1.63 -13.16
C TYR A 93 8.52 2.26 -11.77
N LEU A 94 7.28 2.15 -11.28
CA LEU A 94 6.90 2.45 -9.91
C LEU A 94 6.74 1.15 -9.14
N CYS A 95 7.53 1.00 -8.08
CA CYS A 95 7.43 -0.12 -7.15
C CYS A 95 6.42 0.16 -6.03
N SER A 96 5.68 -0.85 -5.61
CA SER A 96 4.95 -0.89 -4.33
C SER A 96 5.28 -2.17 -3.58
N VAL A 97 5.42 -2.09 -2.26
CA VAL A 97 5.69 -3.21 -1.35
C VAL A 97 4.70 -3.14 -0.19
N MET A 98 4.04 -4.27 0.09
CA MET A 98 3.00 -4.36 1.13
C MET A 98 3.43 -5.34 2.22
N TYR A 99 3.26 -4.95 3.48
CA TYR A 99 3.53 -5.76 4.66
C TYR A 99 2.25 -6.08 5.43
N TYR A 100 2.20 -7.30 5.96
CA TYR A 100 0.99 -7.88 6.53
C TYR A 100 1.18 -8.24 8.01
N ASP A 101 0.09 -8.15 8.78
CA ASP A 101 0.04 -8.75 10.12
C ASP A 101 -0.31 -10.24 10.08
N ASN A 102 -0.44 -10.85 11.27
CA ASN A 102 -0.72 -12.27 11.43
C ASN A 102 -2.15 -12.67 11.02
N ARG A 103 -3.00 -11.69 10.69
CA ARG A 103 -4.37 -11.89 10.21
C ARG A 103 -4.48 -11.59 8.72
N GLY A 104 -3.37 -11.37 8.03
CA GLY A 104 -3.35 -11.08 6.59
C GLY A 104 -3.85 -9.68 6.23
N ARG A 105 -3.89 -8.75 7.19
CA ARG A 105 -4.27 -7.35 6.92
C ARG A 105 -3.02 -6.55 6.55
N VAL A 106 -3.13 -5.68 5.54
CA VAL A 106 -2.03 -4.77 5.19
C VAL A 106 -1.85 -3.77 6.32
N ILE A 107 -0.65 -3.72 6.87
CA ILE A 107 -0.28 -2.80 7.95
C ILE A 107 0.68 -1.72 7.49
N GLN A 108 1.40 -1.96 6.38
CA GLN A 108 2.26 -0.97 5.77
C GLN A 108 2.30 -1.15 4.26
N THR A 109 2.29 -0.02 3.56
CA THR A 109 2.54 0.04 2.12
C THR A 109 3.64 1.05 1.87
N LYS A 110 4.67 0.67 1.10
CA LYS A 110 5.75 1.56 0.67
C LYS A 110 5.76 1.59 -0.84
N SER A 111 5.62 2.77 -1.44
CA SER A 111 5.57 2.85 -2.89
C SER A 111 6.27 4.09 -3.43
N GLN A 112 6.60 4.05 -4.71
CA GLN A 112 7.02 5.22 -5.46
C GLN A 112 5.80 5.91 -6.06
N ASN A 113 5.89 7.22 -6.28
CA ASN A 113 4.88 7.97 -7.01
C ASN A 113 5.45 8.59 -8.30
N HIS A 114 4.60 9.28 -9.07
CA HIS A 114 4.95 9.82 -10.38
C HIS A 114 6.02 10.94 -10.33
N LEU A 115 6.20 11.60 -9.18
CA LEU A 115 7.16 12.67 -8.97
C LEU A 115 8.59 12.13 -8.84
N SER A 116 9.57 12.95 -9.21
CA SER A 116 10.99 12.59 -9.08
C SER A 116 11.37 12.34 -7.61
N GLY A 117 11.95 11.16 -7.34
CA GLY A 117 12.26 10.71 -5.97
C GLY A 117 11.03 10.56 -5.08
N GLY A 118 9.84 10.46 -5.67
CA GLY A 118 8.57 10.39 -4.97
C GLY A 118 8.40 9.11 -4.17
N ILE A 119 8.13 9.20 -2.88
CA ILE A 119 7.91 8.08 -1.97
C ILE A 119 6.63 8.29 -1.16
N GLU A 120 5.78 7.26 -1.16
CA GLU A 120 4.64 7.09 -0.27
C GLU A 120 4.96 6.05 0.81
N LYS A 121 4.60 6.34 2.05
CA LYS A 121 4.58 5.37 3.14
C LYS A 121 3.24 5.41 3.83
N GLU A 122 2.59 4.27 3.96
CA GLU A 122 1.36 4.11 4.70
C GLU A 122 1.57 3.14 5.85
N TYR A 123 0.92 3.43 6.98
CA TYR A 123 0.92 2.59 8.17
C TYR A 123 -0.52 2.52 8.69
N VAL A 124 -0.98 1.33 9.06
CA VAL A 124 -2.36 1.11 9.53
C VAL A 124 -2.37 0.35 10.84
N ALA A 125 -3.16 0.86 11.78
CA ALA A 125 -3.50 0.20 13.03
C ALA A 125 -4.95 -0.28 12.94
N TYR A 126 -5.26 -1.44 13.49
CA TYR A 126 -6.60 -2.02 13.48
C TYR A 126 -7.10 -2.32 14.90
N ASN A 127 -8.41 -2.33 15.09
CA ASN A 127 -9.00 -2.94 16.28
C ASN A 127 -9.08 -4.48 16.14
N PHE A 128 -9.64 -5.12 17.17
CA PHE A 128 -9.85 -6.57 17.19
C PHE A 128 -10.79 -7.06 16.08
N THR A 129 -11.79 -6.28 15.68
CA THR A 129 -12.73 -6.66 14.61
C THR A 129 -12.18 -6.41 13.20
N GLY A 130 -11.01 -5.77 13.07
CA GLY A 130 -10.37 -5.52 11.78
C GLY A 130 -10.65 -4.14 11.18
N GLN A 131 -11.21 -3.23 11.94
CA GLN A 131 -11.48 -1.86 11.50
C GLN A 131 -10.24 -0.98 11.77
N PRO A 132 -9.82 -0.12 10.83
CA PRO A 132 -8.69 0.77 11.04
C PRO A 132 -8.95 1.72 12.20
N THR A 133 -8.07 1.78 13.20
CA THR A 133 -8.15 2.75 14.31
C THR A 133 -7.18 3.92 14.12
N GLY A 134 -6.13 3.70 13.34
CA GLY A 134 -5.12 4.71 13.03
C GLY A 134 -4.55 4.50 11.64
N ARG A 135 -4.30 5.60 10.93
CA ARG A 135 -3.63 5.60 9.63
C ARG A 135 -2.62 6.73 9.58
N LYS A 136 -1.36 6.41 9.28
CA LYS A 136 -0.31 7.39 8.97
C LYS A 136 0.02 7.30 7.50
N HIS A 137 -0.02 8.43 6.82
CA HIS A 137 0.39 8.54 5.43
C HIS A 137 1.52 9.58 5.32
N VAL A 138 2.62 9.20 4.69
CA VAL A 138 3.78 10.07 4.48
C VAL A 138 4.04 10.17 2.99
N HIS A 139 3.97 11.38 2.47
CA HIS A 139 4.22 11.70 1.07
C HIS A 139 5.49 12.56 0.98
N SER A 140 6.44 12.17 0.13
CA SER A 140 7.68 12.94 -0.08
C SER A 140 8.11 12.89 -1.54
N ALA A 141 8.85 13.90 -1.99
CA ALA A 141 9.44 13.98 -3.32
C ALA A 141 10.68 14.89 -3.30
N THR A 142 11.58 14.72 -4.26
CA THR A 142 12.81 15.54 -4.35
C THR A 142 12.46 17.02 -4.50
N GLY A 143 13.06 17.85 -3.65
CA GLY A 143 12.82 19.30 -3.67
C GLY A 143 11.44 19.73 -3.13
N LYS A 144 10.69 18.83 -2.50
CA LYS A 144 9.40 19.12 -1.84
C LYS A 144 9.49 18.80 -0.35
N ALA A 145 8.79 19.57 0.48
CA ALA A 145 8.67 19.26 1.89
C ALA A 145 7.82 18.02 2.10
N THR A 146 8.31 17.07 2.89
CA THR A 146 7.57 15.87 3.29
C THR A 146 6.27 16.26 3.98
N GLN A 147 5.16 15.68 3.53
CA GLN A 147 3.85 15.80 4.16
C GLN A 147 3.55 14.54 4.95
N THR A 148 3.03 14.68 6.16
CA THR A 148 2.58 13.56 7.00
C THR A 148 1.15 13.81 7.43
N GLU A 149 0.25 12.92 7.04
CA GLU A 149 -1.14 12.90 7.49
C GLU A 149 -1.32 11.81 8.53
N LEU A 150 -1.99 12.13 9.63
CA LEU A 150 -2.38 11.19 10.67
C LEU A 150 -3.90 11.20 10.77
N TYR A 151 -4.52 10.03 10.70
CA TYR A 151 -5.94 9.83 10.90
C TYR A 151 -6.18 8.91 12.08
N THR A 152 -7.18 9.25 12.89
CA THR A 152 -7.66 8.42 14.00
C THR A 152 -9.14 8.17 13.82
N TYR A 153 -9.56 6.91 14.01
CA TYR A 153 -10.94 6.47 13.84
C TYR A 153 -11.46 5.87 15.14
N ALA A 154 -12.62 6.32 15.57
CA ALA A 154 -13.34 5.76 16.71
C ALA A 154 -14.63 5.08 16.25
N TYR A 155 -15.00 4.02 16.93
CA TYR A 155 -16.19 3.23 16.65
C TYR A 155 -16.98 3.03 17.94
N ASP A 156 -18.29 2.88 17.81
CA ASP A 156 -19.12 2.45 18.93
C ASP A 156 -19.05 0.92 19.13
N HIS A 157 -19.78 0.41 20.14
CA HIS A 157 -19.82 -1.01 20.46
C HIS A 157 -20.34 -1.90 19.31
N ALA A 158 -21.05 -1.32 18.35
CA ALA A 158 -21.63 -2.02 17.20
C ALA A 158 -20.72 -1.92 15.96
N GLY A 159 -19.54 -1.31 16.10
CA GLY A 159 -18.58 -1.12 15.01
C GLY A 159 -18.96 0.00 14.05
N ARG A 160 -19.88 0.90 14.40
CA ARG A 160 -20.22 2.05 13.54
C ARG A 160 -19.25 3.19 13.81
N LEU A 161 -18.78 3.85 12.73
CA LEU A 161 -17.78 4.93 12.82
C LEU A 161 -18.37 6.16 13.50
N THR A 162 -17.85 6.54 14.67
CA THR A 162 -18.33 7.67 15.46
C THR A 162 -17.50 8.93 15.27
N THR A 163 -16.17 8.80 15.12
CA THR A 163 -15.29 9.95 15.01
C THR A 163 -14.18 9.70 14.00
N VAL A 164 -13.91 10.71 13.17
CA VAL A 164 -12.71 10.77 12.33
C VAL A 164 -11.96 12.04 12.68
N LYS A 165 -10.69 11.88 13.06
CA LYS A 165 -9.77 12.98 13.27
C LYS A 165 -8.65 12.96 12.25
N HIS A 166 -8.10 14.13 11.97
CA HIS A 166 -7.00 14.32 11.04
C HIS A 166 -5.99 15.33 11.58
N LYS A 167 -4.70 15.05 11.39
CA LYS A 167 -3.62 15.98 11.67
C LYS A 167 -2.65 15.99 10.50
N LEU A 168 -2.37 17.20 9.99
CA LEU A 168 -1.38 17.42 8.94
C LEU A 168 -0.08 17.95 9.55
N ASN A 169 1.02 17.25 9.29
CA ASN A 169 2.37 17.56 9.77
C ASN A 169 2.39 17.79 11.30
N THR A 170 2.94 18.93 11.72
CA THR A 170 2.97 19.40 13.11
C THR A 170 1.77 20.28 13.47
N GLY A 171 0.79 20.43 12.58
CA GLY A 171 -0.40 21.23 12.80
C GLY A 171 -1.32 20.69 13.90
N THR A 172 -2.36 21.46 14.20
CA THR A 172 -3.39 21.06 15.17
C THR A 172 -4.24 19.93 14.61
N GLU A 173 -4.57 18.94 15.44
CA GLU A 173 -5.53 17.90 15.09
C GLU A 173 -6.93 18.51 14.92
N VAL A 174 -7.62 18.15 13.84
CA VAL A 174 -8.98 18.59 13.53
C VAL A 174 -9.93 17.39 13.47
N THR A 175 -11.15 17.57 13.97
CA THR A 175 -12.21 16.56 13.83
C THR A 175 -12.88 16.74 12.47
N LEU A 176 -12.69 15.78 11.58
CA LEU A 176 -13.29 15.80 10.24
C LEU A 176 -14.76 15.40 10.28
N ALA A 177 -15.11 14.41 11.11
CA ALA A 177 -16.46 13.90 11.22
C ALA A 177 -16.80 13.46 12.66
N GLU A 178 -18.01 13.79 13.10
CA GLU A 178 -18.65 13.21 14.29
C GLU A 178 -20.03 12.68 13.91
N ASN A 179 -20.22 11.37 14.10
CA ASN A 179 -21.45 10.66 13.76
C ASN A 179 -22.16 10.21 15.03
N THR A 180 -23.47 10.45 15.08
CA THR A 180 -24.36 9.77 16.03
C THR A 180 -25.33 8.91 15.27
N TYR A 181 -25.79 7.84 15.91
CA TYR A 181 -26.70 6.89 15.30
C TYR A 181 -27.93 6.71 16.19
N ASP A 182 -29.07 6.44 15.59
CA ASP A 182 -30.27 6.07 16.32
C ASP A 182 -30.23 4.60 16.78
N GLU A 183 -31.26 4.22 17.55
CA GLU A 183 -31.43 2.89 18.12
C GLU A 183 -31.58 1.79 17.04
N LEU A 184 -31.98 2.17 15.83
CA LEU A 184 -32.17 1.25 14.70
C LEU A 184 -30.90 1.08 13.85
N GLY A 185 -29.79 1.71 14.21
CA GLY A 185 -28.56 1.59 13.42
C GLY A 185 -28.29 2.76 12.49
N ARG A 186 -29.25 3.67 12.27
CA ARG A 186 -29.22 4.66 11.19
C ARG A 186 -28.46 5.90 11.63
N LEU A 187 -27.72 6.51 10.70
CA LEU A 187 -27.03 7.77 10.96
C LEU A 187 -28.04 8.86 11.31
N LYS A 188 -27.92 9.41 12.52
CA LYS A 188 -28.81 10.43 13.07
C LYS A 188 -28.25 11.83 12.85
N THR A 189 -26.96 12.04 13.14
CA THR A 189 -26.27 13.31 12.87
C THR A 189 -24.90 13.06 12.28
N ASN A 190 -24.47 13.94 11.39
CA ASN A 190 -23.11 14.00 10.86
C ASN A 190 -22.62 15.44 11.00
N LYS A 191 -21.68 15.71 11.90
CA LYS A 191 -21.01 16.99 11.97
C LYS A 191 -19.73 16.92 11.15
N LYS A 192 -19.53 17.82 10.20
CA LYS A 192 -18.29 17.89 9.40
C LYS A 192 -17.49 19.10 9.83
N MET A 193 -16.18 18.94 10.02
CA MET A 193 -15.29 20.04 10.39
C MET A 193 -15.77 20.82 11.64
N GLY A 194 -16.47 20.15 12.56
CA GLY A 194 -17.09 20.77 13.73
C GLY A 194 -18.44 21.46 13.51
N ASN A 195 -18.94 21.57 12.27
CA ASN A 195 -20.24 22.18 11.96
C ASN A 195 -21.33 21.11 11.80
N PRO A 196 -22.50 21.25 12.44
CA PRO A 196 -23.65 20.41 12.14
C PRO A 196 -24.16 20.66 10.71
N LEU A 197 -24.56 19.57 10.05
CA LEU A 197 -25.43 19.63 8.87
C LEU A 197 -26.89 19.83 9.30
#